data_AF-D9XY36-F1
#
_entry.id   AF-D9XY36-F1
#
_cell.length_a   1.000
_cell.length_b   1.000
_cell.length_c   1.000
_cell.angle_alpha   90.00
_cell.angle_beta   90.00
_cell.angle_gamma   90.00
#
_symmetry.space_group_name_H-M   'P 1'
#
loop_
_entity.id
_entity.type
_entity.pdbx_description
1 polymer ?
#
loop_
_entity_poly.entity_id
_entity_poly.type
_entity_poly.pdbx_seq_one_letter_code
_entity_poly.pdbx_strand_id
1 'polypeptide(L)'
;MRRALIVVDVQNDFCEGGSLAVAGGADVAAAITELIGQAPAGYRHVVATRDHHIAPGGHFADNPDFVRSWPAHCVAGTEGVGFHPNFAPAVTSGSVDAVFSKGAYSAAYSGFEGADENGTPLAEWLREREVDEVDVVGIATDHCVRATALDAAKEGFRTRVLLGLTAGVAGATTERAVEEMRGAGVELTGAPVVR
;
A
#
# COMPACT_ATOMS: atom_id res chain seq x y z
N MET A 1 -19.01 -12.23 -6.76
CA MET A 1 -17.75 -12.16 -5.99
C MET A 1 -17.67 -10.78 -5.39
N ARG A 2 -17.23 -10.62 -4.13
CA ARG A 2 -17.15 -9.31 -3.47
C ARG A 2 -15.68 -8.97 -3.28
N ARG A 3 -15.04 -8.56 -4.37
CA ARG A 3 -13.62 -8.22 -4.39
C ARG A 3 -13.40 -6.75 -4.05
N ALA A 4 -12.42 -6.47 -3.21
CA ALA A 4 -11.90 -5.13 -2.98
C ALA A 4 -10.51 -4.95 -3.59
N LEU A 5 -10.18 -3.72 -4.00
CA LEU A 5 -8.81 -3.31 -4.33
C LEU A 5 -8.23 -2.54 -3.15
N ILE A 6 -7.05 -2.93 -2.69
CA ILE A 6 -6.28 -2.25 -1.65
C ILE A 6 -5.08 -1.57 -2.32
N VAL A 7 -5.10 -0.23 -2.37
CA VAL A 7 -4.01 0.59 -2.90
C VAL A 7 -3.08 0.99 -1.75
N VAL A 8 -1.89 0.41 -1.73
CA VAL A 8 -0.95 0.58 -0.62
C VAL A 8 -0.02 1.77 -0.87
N ASP A 9 -0.10 2.76 0.01
CA ASP A 9 0.91 3.80 0.25
C ASP A 9 1.41 4.54 -1.02
N VAL A 10 0.51 4.89 -1.94
CA VAL A 10 0.83 5.68 -3.15
C VAL A 10 0.99 7.17 -2.78
N GLN A 11 2.01 7.48 -1.98
CA GLN A 11 2.29 8.79 -1.39
C GLN A 11 3.49 9.47 -2.05
N ASN A 12 3.57 10.79 -1.87
CA ASN A 12 4.64 11.63 -2.40
C ASN A 12 6.02 11.15 -1.95
N ASP A 13 6.20 10.84 -0.66
CA ASP A 13 7.50 10.44 -0.14
C ASP A 13 8.03 9.13 -0.71
N PHE A 14 7.15 8.25 -1.21
CA PHE A 14 7.52 6.97 -1.80
C PHE A 14 7.67 7.02 -3.33
N CYS A 15 7.42 8.16 -3.96
CA CYS A 15 7.61 8.38 -5.40
C CYS A 15 8.84 9.25 -5.68
N GLU A 16 9.24 9.35 -6.94
CA GLU A 16 10.40 10.13 -7.37
C GLU A 16 10.35 11.58 -6.86
N GLY A 17 11.43 12.02 -6.20
CA GLY A 17 11.53 13.33 -5.56
C GLY A 17 11.13 13.34 -4.08
N GLY A 18 10.50 12.27 -3.59
CA GLY A 18 10.19 12.06 -2.18
C GLY A 18 11.39 11.69 -1.31
N SER A 19 11.22 11.76 0.02
CA SER A 19 12.30 11.46 0.98
C SER A 19 12.70 9.98 1.06
N LEU A 20 11.82 9.07 0.64
CA LEU A 20 12.04 7.62 0.62
C LEU A 20 11.55 7.02 -0.71
N ALA A 21 11.96 7.65 -1.81
CA ALA A 21 11.49 7.36 -3.15
C ALA A 21 11.78 5.93 -3.61
N VAL A 22 10.79 5.30 -4.24
CA VAL A 22 10.90 4.03 -4.96
C VAL A 22 10.79 4.28 -6.45
N ALA A 23 11.81 3.89 -7.22
CA ALA A 23 11.86 4.13 -8.65
C ALA A 23 10.72 3.39 -9.38
N GLY A 24 10.02 4.10 -10.27
CA GLY A 24 8.79 3.64 -10.92
C GLY A 24 7.51 3.93 -10.14
N GLY A 25 7.59 4.52 -8.94
CA GLY A 25 6.44 4.82 -8.09
C GLY A 25 5.42 5.74 -8.77
N ALA A 26 5.87 6.81 -9.44
CA ALA A 26 4.98 7.73 -10.15
C ALA A 26 4.23 7.06 -11.33
N ASP A 27 4.89 6.13 -12.03
CA ASP A 27 4.28 5.37 -13.14
C ASP A 27 3.23 4.38 -12.61
N VAL A 28 3.54 3.68 -11.51
CA VAL A 28 2.60 2.78 -10.82
C VAL A 28 1.38 3.55 -10.32
N ALA A 29 1.57 4.75 -9.76
CA ALA A 29 0.47 5.61 -9.33
C ALA A 29 -0.50 5.94 -10.47
N ALA A 30 0.03 6.27 -11.66
CA ALA A 30 -0.79 6.54 -12.84
C ALA A 30 -1.53 5.29 -13.34
N ALA A 31 -0.86 4.14 -13.39
CA ALA A 31 -1.46 2.88 -13.82
C ALA A 31 -2.57 2.39 -12.88
N ILE A 32 -2.43 2.62 -11.56
CA ILE A 32 -3.48 2.32 -10.58
C ILE A 32 -4.70 3.20 -10.79
N THR A 33 -4.51 4.51 -11.03
CA THR A 33 -5.62 5.43 -11.34
C THR A 33 -6.35 5.02 -12.61
N GLU A 34 -5.62 4.59 -13.64
CA GLU A 34 -6.22 4.04 -14.87
C GLU A 34 -7.05 2.78 -14.58
N LEU A 35 -6.51 1.84 -13.79
CA LEU A 35 -7.25 0.64 -13.37
C LEU A 35 -8.56 1.03 -12.68
N ILE A 36 -8.52 1.96 -11.72
CA ILE A 36 -9.71 2.42 -10.98
C ILE A 36 -10.72 3.06 -11.92
N GLY A 37 -10.28 3.89 -12.87
CA GLY A 37 -11.15 4.53 -13.87
C GLY A 37 -11.82 3.53 -14.81
N GLN A 38 -11.18 2.40 -15.08
CA GLN A 38 -11.70 1.30 -15.90
C GLN A 38 -12.50 0.26 -15.08
N ALA A 39 -12.51 0.37 -13.75
CA ALA A 39 -13.00 -0.65 -12.83
C ALA A 39 -14.52 -0.75 -12.55
N PRO A 40 -15.49 -0.11 -13.24
CA PRO A 40 -16.91 -0.30 -12.90
C PRO A 40 -17.41 -1.76 -12.89
N ALA A 41 -16.66 -2.72 -13.46
CA ALA A 41 -17.06 -4.13 -13.52
C ALA A 41 -16.31 -5.08 -12.55
N GLY A 42 -15.18 -4.67 -11.96
CA GLY A 42 -14.23 -5.60 -11.31
C GLY A 42 -14.20 -5.57 -9.77
N TYR A 43 -14.29 -4.37 -9.19
CA TYR A 43 -14.16 -4.16 -7.74
C TYR A 43 -15.45 -3.61 -7.16
N ARG A 44 -15.91 -4.21 -6.07
CA ARG A 44 -17.04 -3.70 -5.31
C ARG A 44 -16.63 -2.53 -4.42
N HIS A 45 -15.39 -2.57 -3.93
CA HIS A 45 -14.81 -1.54 -3.09
C HIS A 45 -13.37 -1.26 -3.49
N VAL A 46 -12.95 0.00 -3.39
CA VAL A 46 -11.57 0.43 -3.54
C VAL A 46 -11.18 1.19 -2.29
N VAL A 47 -10.11 0.76 -1.64
CA VAL A 47 -9.58 1.40 -0.44
C VAL A 47 -8.12 1.75 -0.64
N ALA A 48 -7.65 2.77 0.06
CA ALA A 48 -6.24 3.13 0.07
C ALA A 48 -5.67 3.07 1.49
N THR A 49 -4.38 2.79 1.61
CA THR A 49 -3.64 2.96 2.86
C THR A 49 -2.65 4.09 2.72
N ARG A 50 -2.26 4.67 3.85
CA ARG A 50 -1.16 5.62 3.92
C ARG A 50 -0.38 5.45 5.21
N ASP A 51 0.94 5.58 5.12
CA ASP A 51 1.75 5.93 6.27
C ASP A 51 1.43 7.35 6.71
N HIS A 52 1.29 7.53 8.02
CA HIS A 52 0.95 8.81 8.63
C HIS A 52 1.62 8.93 9.99
N HIS A 53 2.87 9.39 9.99
CA HIS A 53 3.73 9.41 11.16
C HIS A 53 3.63 10.73 11.93
N ILE A 54 3.25 10.66 13.22
CA ILE A 54 3.26 11.81 14.14
C ILE A 54 4.54 11.82 14.97
N ALA A 55 4.81 10.70 15.65
CA ALA A 55 6.03 10.51 16.46
C ALA A 55 6.38 9.02 16.55
N PRO A 56 6.91 8.41 15.48
CA PRO A 56 7.11 6.95 15.41
C PRO A 56 8.37 6.46 16.14
N GLY A 57 9.04 7.33 16.91
CA GLY A 57 10.20 6.99 17.72
C GLY A 57 11.37 6.46 16.88
N GLY A 58 11.89 5.29 17.26
CA GLY A 58 13.07 4.67 16.63
C GLY A 58 12.87 4.21 15.17
N HIS A 59 11.67 4.41 14.59
CA HIS A 59 11.44 4.24 13.16
C HIS A 59 12.24 5.24 12.32
N PHE A 60 12.43 6.47 12.82
CA PHE A 60 13.22 7.49 12.13
C PHE A 60 14.64 7.60 12.68
N ALA A 61 15.60 7.71 11.76
CA ALA A 61 17.01 7.95 12.07
C ALA A 61 17.67 8.81 10.99
N ASP A 62 18.63 9.64 11.38
CA ASP A 62 19.44 10.44 10.45
C ASP A 62 20.39 9.55 9.61
N ASN A 63 20.81 8.41 10.17
CA ASN A 63 21.63 7.39 9.51
C ASN A 63 20.89 6.04 9.57
N PRO A 64 19.84 5.87 8.74
CA PRO A 64 19.00 4.69 8.78
C PRO A 64 19.71 3.44 8.24
N ASP A 65 19.34 2.29 8.76
CA ASP A 65 19.84 0.98 8.29
C ASP A 65 19.02 0.41 7.12
N PHE A 66 17.89 1.05 6.77
CA PHE A 66 16.95 0.61 5.73
C PHE A 66 16.40 -0.81 5.95
N VAL A 67 16.40 -1.25 7.21
CA VAL A 67 15.84 -2.54 7.65
C VAL A 67 14.84 -2.32 8.77
N ARG A 68 15.21 -1.52 9.77
CA ARG A 68 14.41 -1.22 10.96
C ARG A 68 14.22 0.27 11.20
N SER A 69 15.12 1.07 10.64
CA SER A 69 15.09 2.53 10.70
C SER A 69 15.17 3.12 9.30
N TRP A 70 14.56 4.29 9.15
CA TRP A 70 14.32 4.96 7.89
C TRP A 70 14.60 6.46 8.02
N PRO A 71 14.87 7.19 6.92
CA PRO A 71 14.81 8.64 6.98
C PRO A 71 13.38 9.08 7.35
N ALA A 72 13.21 10.30 7.83
CA ALA A 72 11.87 10.83 8.07
C ALA A 72 11.07 10.87 6.76
N HIS A 73 9.88 10.27 6.76
CA HIS A 73 8.96 10.16 5.62
C HIS A 73 7.52 10.17 6.12
N CYS A 74 6.57 10.50 5.24
CA CYS A 74 5.13 10.49 5.51
C CYS A 74 4.75 11.18 6.83
N VAL A 75 5.47 12.26 7.15
CA VAL A 75 5.29 12.99 8.41
C VAL A 75 3.99 13.79 8.35
N ALA A 76 3.16 13.65 9.38
CA ALA A 76 1.90 14.35 9.48
C ALA A 76 2.07 15.87 9.33
N GLY A 77 1.27 16.48 8.46
CA GLY A 77 1.32 17.92 8.17
C GLY A 77 2.38 18.35 7.14
N THR A 78 3.14 17.42 6.57
CA THR A 78 4.05 17.71 5.44
C THR A 78 3.40 17.42 4.09
N GLU A 79 4.02 17.85 2.99
CA GLU A 79 3.58 17.47 1.65
C GLU A 79 3.82 15.98 1.37
N GLY A 80 4.88 15.41 1.93
CA GLY A 80 5.31 14.02 1.70
C GLY A 80 4.28 12.96 2.11
N VAL A 81 3.44 13.25 3.11
CA VAL A 81 2.34 12.37 3.54
C VAL A 81 1.15 12.36 2.58
N GLY A 82 1.06 13.34 1.68
CA GLY A 82 0.00 13.42 0.67
C GLY A 82 0.06 12.27 -0.34
N PHE A 83 -1.08 11.92 -0.92
CA PHE A 83 -1.12 11.01 -2.06
C PHE A 83 -0.44 11.64 -3.27
N HIS A 84 0.26 10.82 -4.06
CA HIS A 84 0.95 11.28 -5.25
C HIS A 84 -0.01 11.94 -6.25
N PRO A 85 0.36 13.03 -6.98
CA PRO A 85 -0.55 13.73 -7.91
C PRO A 85 -1.18 12.85 -8.99
N ASN A 86 -0.52 11.74 -9.38
CA ASN A 86 -1.08 10.78 -10.33
C ASN A 86 -2.18 9.89 -9.74
N PHE A 87 -2.31 9.83 -8.40
CA PHE A 87 -3.30 9.01 -7.67
C PHE A 87 -4.31 9.84 -6.88
N ALA A 88 -3.91 11.00 -6.36
CA ALA A 88 -4.76 11.89 -5.57
C ALA A 88 -6.13 12.20 -6.21
N PRO A 89 -6.27 12.37 -7.55
CA PRO A 89 -7.57 12.55 -8.18
C PRO A 89 -8.57 11.43 -7.88
N ALA A 90 -8.14 10.15 -7.90
CA ALA A 90 -9.00 8.99 -7.62
C ALA A 90 -9.52 8.99 -6.17
N VAL A 91 -8.72 9.52 -5.23
CA VAL A 91 -9.14 9.69 -3.84
C VAL A 91 -10.17 10.82 -3.75
N THR A 92 -9.89 11.97 -4.35
CA THR A 92 -10.77 13.16 -4.26
C THR A 92 -12.07 13.04 -5.04
N SER A 93 -12.13 12.19 -6.08
CA SER A 93 -13.35 11.93 -6.85
C SER A 93 -14.35 11.02 -6.14
N GLY A 94 -13.97 10.44 -4.99
CA GLY A 94 -14.76 9.41 -4.31
C GLY A 94 -14.67 8.03 -4.97
N SER A 95 -13.70 7.80 -5.86
CA SER A 95 -13.44 6.47 -6.43
C SER A 95 -12.70 5.56 -5.45
N VAL A 96 -12.14 6.12 -4.37
CA VAL A 96 -11.65 5.40 -3.20
C VAL A 96 -12.67 5.59 -2.07
N ASP A 97 -13.25 4.48 -1.61
CA ASP A 97 -14.33 4.45 -0.61
C ASP A 97 -13.85 4.82 0.80
N ALA A 98 -12.60 4.48 1.14
CA ALA A 98 -12.01 4.73 2.46
C ALA A 98 -10.48 4.77 2.41
N VAL A 99 -9.90 5.55 3.33
CA VAL A 99 -8.45 5.67 3.51
C VAL A 99 -8.06 5.23 4.92
N PHE A 100 -7.12 4.30 5.03
CA PHE A 100 -6.64 3.75 6.29
C PHE A 100 -5.26 4.30 6.61
N SER A 101 -5.15 5.01 7.73
CA SER A 101 -3.87 5.60 8.17
C SER A 101 -3.19 4.67 9.17
N LYS A 102 -1.89 4.40 8.98
CA LYS A 102 -1.07 3.57 9.87
C LYS A 102 0.19 4.31 10.34
N GLY A 103 0.78 3.84 11.44
CA GLY A 103 2.10 4.30 11.89
C GLY A 103 2.16 5.61 12.71
N ALA A 104 1.05 6.09 13.27
CA ALA A 104 1.02 7.37 13.99
C ALA A 104 2.10 7.52 15.07
N TYR A 105 2.29 6.48 15.89
CA TYR A 105 3.19 6.49 17.06
C TYR A 105 4.14 5.28 17.11
N SER A 106 4.24 4.52 16.02
CA SER A 106 5.11 3.35 15.89
C SER A 106 5.43 3.09 14.43
N ALA A 107 6.40 2.22 14.15
CA ALA A 107 6.51 1.60 12.83
C ALA A 107 5.21 0.85 12.50
N ALA A 108 4.80 0.89 11.23
CA ALA A 108 3.71 0.09 10.68
C ALA A 108 4.05 -0.26 9.24
N TYR A 109 3.71 -1.47 8.80
CA TYR A 109 4.04 -1.93 7.46
C TYR A 109 2.78 -2.43 6.74
N SER A 110 1.94 -3.19 7.43
CA SER A 110 0.73 -3.75 6.87
C SER A 110 -0.40 -2.74 6.89
N GLY A 111 -1.16 -2.66 5.80
CA GLY A 111 -2.41 -1.91 5.72
C GLY A 111 -3.43 -2.32 6.78
N PHE A 112 -3.34 -3.56 7.28
CA PHE A 112 -4.18 -4.10 8.35
C PHE A 112 -3.87 -3.52 9.73
N GLU A 113 -2.75 -2.80 9.89
CA GLU A 113 -2.45 -2.01 11.08
C GLU A 113 -3.12 -0.62 11.04
N GLY A 114 -3.72 -0.26 9.90
CA GLY A 114 -4.35 1.03 9.67
C GLY A 114 -5.83 1.06 10.09
N ALA A 115 -6.29 2.27 10.40
CA ALA A 115 -7.68 2.58 10.69
C ALA A 115 -8.18 3.76 9.85
N ASP A 116 -9.47 3.77 9.54
CA ASP A 116 -10.12 4.89 8.86
C ASP A 116 -10.31 6.11 9.78
N GLU A 117 -10.95 7.16 9.27
CA GLU A 117 -11.21 8.40 10.03
C GLU A 117 -12.11 8.20 11.27
N ASN A 118 -12.88 7.11 11.31
CA ASN A 118 -13.75 6.74 12.44
C ASN A 118 -13.05 5.78 13.41
N GLY A 119 -11.80 5.39 13.14
CA GLY A 119 -11.06 4.41 13.92
C GLY A 119 -11.38 2.96 13.56
N THR A 120 -12.08 2.70 12.45
CA THR A 120 -12.43 1.35 12.00
C THR A 120 -11.22 0.67 11.38
N PRO A 121 -10.77 -0.50 11.89
CA PRO A 121 -9.67 -1.25 11.28
C PRO A 121 -10.02 -1.77 9.89
N LEU A 122 -9.02 -1.89 9.01
CA LEU A 122 -9.21 -2.36 7.63
C LEU A 122 -9.94 -3.71 7.53
N ALA A 123 -9.54 -4.71 8.35
CA ALA A 123 -10.17 -6.02 8.32
C ALA A 123 -11.66 -5.98 8.69
N GLU A 124 -12.02 -5.16 9.68
CA GLU A 124 -13.41 -4.97 10.12
C GLU A 124 -14.22 -4.31 9.00
N TRP A 125 -13.71 -3.20 8.46
CA TRP A 125 -14.35 -2.47 7.37
C TRP A 125 -14.66 -3.35 6.16
N LEU A 126 -13.71 -4.21 5.76
CA LEU A 126 -13.87 -5.16 4.66
C LEU A 126 -14.92 -6.23 4.98
N ARG A 127 -14.91 -6.79 6.20
CA ARG A 127 -15.87 -7.83 6.63
C ARG A 127 -17.29 -7.33 6.73
N GLU A 128 -17.50 -6.12 7.24
CA GLU A 128 -18.82 -5.48 7.30
C GLU A 128 -19.45 -5.28 5.90
N ARG A 129 -18.60 -5.12 4.89
CA ARG A 129 -18.99 -5.01 3.47
C ARG A 129 -19.01 -6.35 2.75
N GLU A 130 -18.84 -7.42 3.52
CA GLU A 130 -18.88 -8.81 3.08
C GLU A 130 -17.84 -9.12 1.99
N VAL A 131 -16.70 -8.41 2.01
CA VAL A 131 -15.58 -8.67 1.10
C VAL A 131 -14.95 -10.02 1.44
N ASP A 132 -14.70 -10.84 0.42
CA ASP A 132 -14.11 -12.18 0.56
C ASP A 132 -12.83 -12.37 -0.26
N GLU A 133 -12.54 -11.44 -1.16
CA GLU A 133 -11.37 -11.43 -2.05
C GLU A 133 -10.74 -10.03 -2.03
N VAL A 134 -9.40 -9.95 -2.03
CA VAL A 134 -8.67 -8.68 -2.14
C VAL A 134 -7.60 -8.75 -3.20
N ASP A 135 -7.50 -7.69 -4.00
CA ASP A 135 -6.32 -7.39 -4.82
C ASP A 135 -5.48 -6.32 -4.13
N VAL A 136 -4.17 -6.52 -4.08
CA VAL A 136 -3.22 -5.58 -3.48
C VAL A 136 -2.30 -5.02 -4.57
N VAL A 137 -2.14 -3.70 -4.56
CA VAL A 137 -1.27 -2.92 -5.46
C VAL A 137 -0.56 -1.80 -4.68
N GLY A 138 0.39 -1.10 -5.30
CA GLY A 138 1.02 0.07 -4.69
C GLY A 138 2.50 -0.13 -4.32
N ILE A 139 2.94 0.51 -3.25
CA ILE A 139 4.37 0.71 -2.95
C ILE A 139 4.66 0.39 -1.46
N ALA A 140 5.79 -0.21 -1.09
CA ALA A 140 6.73 -0.94 -1.93
C ALA A 140 6.44 -2.46 -1.92
N THR A 141 6.73 -3.13 -3.03
CA THR A 141 6.50 -4.57 -3.26
C THR A 141 7.09 -5.42 -2.13
N ASP A 142 8.32 -5.10 -1.73
CA ASP A 142 9.13 -5.79 -0.74
C ASP A 142 8.88 -5.38 0.72
N HIS A 143 8.05 -4.36 0.94
CA HIS A 143 7.71 -3.84 2.26
C HIS A 143 6.19 -3.87 2.50
N CYS A 144 5.51 -2.72 2.38
CA CYS A 144 4.12 -2.58 2.78
C CYS A 144 3.16 -3.43 1.94
N VAL A 145 3.42 -3.61 0.63
CA VAL A 145 2.61 -4.49 -0.23
C VAL A 145 2.71 -5.93 0.24
N ARG A 146 3.94 -6.43 0.45
CA ARG A 146 4.19 -7.77 1.01
C ARG A 146 3.49 -7.95 2.35
N ALA A 147 3.70 -7.04 3.30
CA ALA A 147 3.12 -7.14 4.63
C ALA A 147 1.57 -7.19 4.57
N THR A 148 0.97 -6.29 3.79
CA THR A 148 -0.47 -6.22 3.58
C THR A 148 -1.02 -7.50 2.94
N ALA A 149 -0.35 -8.03 1.91
CA ALA A 149 -0.80 -9.25 1.24
C ALA A 149 -0.70 -10.49 2.15
N LEU A 150 0.38 -10.60 2.92
CA LEU A 150 0.55 -11.69 3.89
C LEU A 150 -0.52 -11.62 4.99
N ASP A 151 -0.82 -10.43 5.52
CA ASP A 151 -1.84 -10.29 6.55
C ASP A 151 -3.25 -10.46 6.00
N ALA A 152 -3.54 -10.02 4.77
CA ALA A 152 -4.82 -10.34 4.12
C ALA A 152 -5.06 -11.86 4.05
N ALA A 153 -4.02 -12.62 3.67
CA ALA A 153 -4.12 -14.08 3.62
C ALA A 153 -4.32 -14.69 5.02
N LYS A 154 -3.62 -14.19 6.05
CA LYS A 154 -3.80 -14.63 7.44
C LYS A 154 -5.19 -14.30 8.00
N GLU A 155 -5.75 -13.14 7.62
CA GLU A 155 -7.10 -12.71 7.99
C GLU A 155 -8.20 -13.51 7.25
N GLY A 156 -7.82 -14.39 6.32
CA GLY A 156 -8.70 -15.31 5.61
C GLY A 156 -9.29 -14.77 4.31
N PHE A 157 -8.81 -13.63 3.81
CA PHE A 157 -9.21 -13.12 2.49
C PHE A 157 -8.51 -13.92 1.39
N ARG A 158 -9.20 -14.17 0.28
CA ARG A 158 -8.56 -14.67 -0.94
C ARG A 158 -7.74 -13.55 -1.55
N THR A 159 -6.43 -13.61 -1.36
CA THR A 159 -5.51 -12.52 -1.69
C THR A 159 -4.82 -12.74 -3.03
N ARG A 160 -4.81 -11.68 -3.85
CA ARG A 160 -3.98 -11.60 -5.05
C ARG A 160 -3.17 -10.31 -5.04
N VAL A 161 -1.95 -10.35 -5.57
CA VAL A 161 -1.13 -9.16 -5.82
C VAL A 161 -0.98 -8.99 -7.33
N LEU A 162 -1.29 -7.79 -7.82
CA LEU A 162 -1.09 -7.41 -9.22
C LEU A 162 0.31 -6.81 -9.34
N LEU A 163 1.33 -7.64 -9.52
CA LEU A 163 2.73 -7.23 -9.49
C LEU A 163 3.05 -6.16 -10.56
N GLY A 164 2.38 -6.19 -11.71
CA GLY A 164 2.53 -5.13 -12.73
C GLY A 164 2.09 -3.72 -12.24
N LEU A 165 1.43 -3.64 -11.09
CA LEU A 165 0.96 -2.42 -10.42
C LEU A 165 1.64 -2.25 -9.06
N THR A 166 2.86 -2.77 -8.90
CA THR A 166 3.68 -2.57 -7.71
C THR A 166 5.09 -2.10 -8.10
N ALA A 167 5.70 -1.26 -7.25
CA ALA A 167 7.10 -0.85 -7.39
C ALA A 167 7.92 -1.45 -6.24
N GLY A 168 9.06 -2.08 -6.53
CA GLY A 168 9.96 -2.69 -5.55
C GLY A 168 11.19 -1.84 -5.28
N VAL A 169 11.72 -1.87 -4.05
CA VAL A 169 12.90 -1.07 -3.66
C VAL A 169 14.17 -1.59 -4.32
N ALA A 170 14.40 -2.89 -4.26
CA ALA A 170 15.56 -3.53 -4.89
C ALA A 170 15.23 -4.94 -5.40
N GLY A 171 15.96 -5.39 -6.43
CA GLY A 171 15.70 -6.69 -7.07
C GLY A 171 15.73 -7.85 -6.09
N ALA A 172 16.79 -7.97 -5.29
CA ALA A 172 16.96 -9.09 -4.36
C ALA A 172 15.89 -9.14 -3.25
N THR A 173 15.49 -7.99 -2.70
CA THR A 173 14.43 -7.91 -1.67
C THR A 173 13.05 -8.14 -2.27
N THR A 174 12.82 -7.66 -3.48
CA THR A 174 11.58 -7.88 -4.24
C THR A 174 11.38 -9.35 -4.60
N GLU A 175 12.43 -10.03 -5.08
CA GLU A 175 12.39 -11.46 -5.38
C GLU A 175 12.04 -12.28 -4.14
N ARG A 176 12.69 -12.02 -3.01
CA ARG A 176 12.38 -12.66 -1.72
C ARG A 176 10.94 -12.41 -1.29
N ALA A 177 10.45 -11.17 -1.42
CA ALA A 177 9.09 -10.82 -1.06
C ALA A 177 8.05 -11.56 -1.91
N VAL A 178 8.31 -11.68 -3.22
CA VAL A 178 7.49 -12.47 -4.16
C VAL A 178 7.45 -13.95 -3.76
N GLU A 179 8.59 -14.53 -3.40
CA GLU A 179 8.66 -15.92 -2.93
C GLU A 179 7.89 -16.14 -1.63
N GLU A 180 8.01 -15.22 -0.67
CA GLU A 180 7.31 -15.30 0.61
C GLU A 180 5.80 -15.18 0.45
N MET A 181 5.31 -14.24 -0.38
CA MET A 181 3.89 -14.12 -0.70
C MET A 181 3.36 -15.39 -1.37
N ARG A 182 4.10 -15.94 -2.35
CA ARG A 182 3.75 -17.21 -3.00
C ARG A 182 3.69 -18.37 -2.01
N GLY A 183 4.66 -18.45 -1.10
CA GLY A 183 4.71 -19.47 -0.05
C GLY A 183 3.54 -19.40 0.94
N ALA A 184 2.97 -18.21 1.14
CA ALA A 184 1.78 -17.98 1.95
C ALA A 184 0.46 -18.22 1.19
N GLY A 185 0.50 -18.66 -0.07
CA GLY A 185 -0.69 -18.93 -0.88
C GLY A 185 -1.33 -17.70 -1.52
N VAL A 186 -0.62 -16.56 -1.55
CA VAL A 186 -1.08 -15.36 -2.27
C VAL A 186 -0.94 -15.60 -3.78
N GLU A 187 -2.01 -15.33 -4.54
CA GLU A 187 -1.95 -15.37 -6.01
C GLU A 187 -1.14 -14.18 -6.53
N LEU A 188 -0.20 -14.42 -7.45
CA LEU A 188 0.67 -13.38 -8.00
C LEU A 188 0.49 -13.30 -9.51
N THR A 189 0.26 -12.09 -10.03
CA THR A 189 0.04 -11.87 -11.47
C THR A 189 0.95 -10.76 -12.00
N GLY A 190 1.58 -10.99 -13.16
CA GLY A 190 2.54 -10.05 -13.75
C GLY A 190 3.92 -10.09 -13.11
N ALA A 191 4.67 -9.00 -13.24
CA ALA A 191 6.02 -8.83 -12.67
C ALA A 191 6.15 -7.43 -12.05
N PRO A 192 6.85 -7.29 -10.91
CA PRO A 192 6.99 -6.01 -10.22
C PRO A 192 7.85 -5.04 -11.01
N VAL A 193 7.53 -3.75 -10.92
CA VAL A 193 8.39 -2.69 -11.44
C VAL A 193 9.59 -2.56 -10.50
N VAL A 194 10.79 -2.82 -11.02
CA VAL A 194 12.06 -2.63 -10.33
C VAL A 194 12.98 -1.91 -11.31
N ARG A 195 13.49 -0.73 -10.95
CA ARG A 195 14.32 0.12 -11.81
C ARG A 195 15.64 0.48 -11.14
#